data_AF-A0A0K2UTA6-F1
#
_entry.id   AF-A0A0K2UTA6-F1
#
_cell.length_a   1.000
_cell.length_b   1.000
_cell.length_c   1.000
_cell.angle_alpha   90.00
_cell.angle_beta   90.00
_cell.angle_gamma   90.00
#
_symmetry.space_group_name_H-M   'P 1'
#
loop_
_entity.id
_entity.type
_entity.pdbx_description
1 polymer ?
#
loop_
_entity_poly.entity_id
_entity_poly.type
_entity_poly.pdbx_seq_one_letter_code
_entity_poly.pdbx_strand_id
1 'polypeptide(L)'
;MPRNDFSSPPPSQAQASPNTSSSAIKAVVEKNGYVSFMLGQEILVDIAPNQAIRMTNKKQGVTLALSGCGTQMSLVHPQGRVLQYNSRIEMQGEDVISVKNAKMWPKGVSFTANNCALVYLVDKAGVRSTSDTFFDLTSNNTSDSMFLMSCSLSATNLAQAIYQSIENLREAEFWRTADGLNCWGINGVLIRQTSDGLTTVERQHGAEKFVLKTSPNNGKARLESSFLYVTASLGEEAHIFIKSEDRRLHYNGNSFQIRNGGHAAGFNESGSLRIW
;
A
#
# COMPACT_ATOMS: atom_id res chain seq x y z
N MET A 1 -39.16 26.83 46.51
CA MET A 1 -37.73 26.57 46.22
C MET A 1 -37.64 25.58 45.05
N PRO A 2 -36.68 25.76 44.14
CA PRO A 2 -37.00 26.07 42.74
C PRO A 2 -36.94 24.87 41.78
N ARG A 3 -37.78 24.94 40.72
CA ARG A 3 -37.68 24.13 39.50
C ARG A 3 -36.53 24.69 38.66
N ASN A 4 -35.58 23.84 38.27
CA ASN A 4 -34.57 24.17 37.28
C ASN A 4 -35.18 23.98 35.88
N ASP A 5 -35.57 25.10 35.27
CA ASP A 5 -35.82 25.19 33.83
C ASP A 5 -34.47 25.18 33.11
N PHE A 6 -34.14 24.07 32.43
CA PHE A 6 -33.07 24.04 31.43
C PHE A 6 -33.65 24.51 30.09
N SER A 7 -33.57 25.82 29.85
CA SER A 7 -33.82 26.40 28.53
C SER A 7 -32.61 26.15 27.62
N SER A 8 -32.82 25.41 26.53
CA SER A 8 -31.86 25.23 25.46
C SER A 8 -31.57 26.57 24.77
N PRO A 9 -30.31 26.90 24.41
CA PRO A 9 -30.04 28.06 23.56
C PRO A 9 -30.48 27.76 22.12
N PRO A 10 -30.88 28.79 21.34
CA PRO A 10 -31.38 28.61 19.99
C PRO A 10 -30.26 28.15 19.04
N PRO A 11 -30.60 27.48 17.92
CA PRO A 11 -29.62 27.09 16.92
C PRO A 11 -29.02 28.34 16.26
N SER A 12 -27.74 28.60 16.52
CA SER A 12 -26.97 29.59 15.78
C SER A 12 -26.83 29.10 14.33
N GLN A 13 -27.58 29.72 13.42
CA GLN A 13 -27.34 29.61 11.98
C GLN A 13 -25.98 30.25 11.66
N ALA A 14 -24.94 29.43 11.64
CA ALA A 14 -23.67 29.84 11.05
C ALA A 14 -23.85 29.94 9.54
N GLN A 15 -23.99 31.17 9.04
CA GLN A 15 -23.87 31.49 7.63
C GLN A 15 -22.48 31.02 7.15
N ALA A 16 -22.47 30.04 6.26
CA ALA A 16 -21.25 29.55 5.63
C ALA A 16 -20.70 30.65 4.71
N SER A 17 -19.56 31.21 5.10
CA SER A 17 -18.72 32.04 4.22
C SER A 17 -18.24 31.19 3.03
N PRO A 18 -18.47 31.59 1.77
CA PRO A 18 -17.95 30.87 0.63
C PRO A 18 -16.53 31.36 0.39
N ASN A 19 -15.52 30.68 0.94
CA ASN A 19 -14.15 30.71 0.44
C ASN A 19 -13.25 29.75 1.24
N THR A 20 -13.25 28.48 0.83
CA THR A 20 -12.06 27.64 0.80
C THR A 20 -12.33 26.59 -0.28
N SER A 21 -11.42 26.43 -1.24
CA SER A 21 -11.41 25.33 -2.19
C SER A 21 -11.09 24.02 -1.45
N SER A 22 -11.97 23.58 -0.56
CA SER A 22 -11.92 22.23 -0.01
C SER A 22 -12.22 21.29 -1.16
N SER A 23 -11.23 20.50 -1.57
CA SER A 23 -11.48 19.28 -2.34
C SER A 23 -12.56 18.50 -1.58
N ALA A 24 -13.80 18.55 -2.08
CA ALA A 24 -14.92 17.90 -1.44
C ALA A 24 -14.66 16.40 -1.46
N ILE A 25 -14.68 15.78 -0.28
CA ILE A 25 -14.56 14.32 -0.16
C ILE A 25 -15.75 13.73 -0.92
N LYS A 26 -15.47 12.83 -1.87
CA LYS A 26 -16.48 12.27 -2.76
C LYS A 26 -16.35 10.76 -2.81
N ALA A 27 -17.46 10.04 -2.67
CA ALA A 27 -17.51 8.60 -2.91
C ALA A 27 -18.43 8.32 -4.11
N VAL A 28 -17.98 7.47 -5.04
CA VAL A 28 -18.74 7.10 -6.24
C VAL A 28 -18.58 5.63 -6.56
N VAL A 29 -19.58 5.05 -7.23
CA VAL A 29 -19.44 3.74 -7.87
C VAL A 29 -18.90 3.93 -9.27
N GLU A 30 -17.75 3.33 -9.54
CA GLU A 30 -17.10 3.36 -10.84
C GLU A 30 -17.71 2.35 -11.80
N LYS A 31 -17.62 2.63 -13.11
CA LYS A 31 -18.14 1.78 -14.19
C LYS A 31 -17.61 0.34 -14.19
N ASN A 32 -16.47 0.13 -13.55
CA ASN A 32 -15.82 -1.18 -13.41
C ASN A 32 -16.33 -1.95 -12.17
N GLY A 33 -17.37 -1.46 -11.49
CA GLY A 33 -18.05 -2.15 -10.40
C GLY A 33 -17.27 -2.16 -9.08
N TYR A 34 -16.65 -1.04 -8.72
CA TYR A 34 -16.04 -0.82 -7.40
C TYR A 34 -16.38 0.58 -6.88
N VAL A 35 -16.25 0.79 -5.57
CA VAL A 35 -16.46 2.10 -4.92
C VAL A 35 -15.14 2.86 -4.87
N SER A 36 -15.11 4.11 -5.31
CA SER A 36 -13.95 4.99 -5.24
C SER A 36 -14.21 6.14 -4.26
N PHE A 37 -13.35 6.28 -3.26
CA PHE A 37 -13.31 7.41 -2.33
C PHE A 37 -12.20 8.36 -2.74
N MET A 38 -12.59 9.58 -3.10
CA MET A 38 -11.70 10.72 -3.24
C MET A 38 -11.62 11.43 -1.90
N LEU A 39 -10.52 11.20 -1.19
CA LEU A 39 -10.23 11.78 0.13
C LEU A 39 -9.42 13.08 -0.01
N GLY A 40 -9.14 13.73 1.12
CA GLY A 40 -8.30 14.92 1.13
C GLY A 40 -6.89 14.66 0.59
N GLN A 41 -6.22 15.72 0.13
CA GLN A 41 -4.83 15.69 -0.35
C GLN A 41 -4.58 14.70 -1.50
N GLU A 42 -5.56 14.55 -2.40
CA GLU A 42 -5.48 13.71 -3.61
C GLU A 42 -5.21 12.22 -3.35
N ILE A 43 -5.66 11.72 -2.20
CA ILE A 43 -5.66 10.29 -1.91
C ILE A 43 -6.94 9.67 -2.45
N LEU A 44 -6.81 8.67 -3.31
CA LEU A 44 -7.90 7.82 -3.75
C LEU A 44 -7.85 6.48 -3.01
N VAL A 45 -9.01 5.97 -2.59
CA VAL A 45 -9.17 4.61 -2.08
C VAL A 45 -10.28 3.93 -2.85
N ASP A 46 -9.94 2.92 -3.63
CA ASP A 46 -10.87 2.09 -4.38
C ASP A 46 -11.09 0.76 -3.65
N ILE A 47 -12.36 0.35 -3.52
CA ILE A 47 -12.78 -0.85 -2.80
C ILE A 47 -13.73 -1.65 -3.70
N ALA A 48 -13.31 -2.86 -4.05
CA ALA A 48 -14.11 -3.79 -4.84
C ALA A 48 -15.15 -4.53 -3.99
N PRO A 49 -16.19 -5.15 -4.59
CA PRO A 49 -17.17 -5.95 -3.86
C PRO A 49 -16.57 -7.11 -3.06
N ASN A 50 -15.51 -7.75 -3.55
CA ASN A 50 -14.74 -8.77 -2.81
C ASN A 50 -13.71 -8.19 -1.83
N GLN A 51 -13.82 -6.90 -1.49
CA GLN A 51 -12.92 -6.19 -0.59
C GLN A 51 -11.46 -6.12 -1.08
N ALA A 52 -11.22 -6.27 -2.38
CA ALA A 52 -9.94 -5.84 -2.95
C ALA A 52 -9.79 -4.33 -2.74
N ILE A 53 -8.57 -3.87 -2.45
CA ILE A 53 -8.30 -2.46 -2.15
C ILE A 53 -7.21 -1.97 -3.06
N ARG A 54 -7.38 -0.77 -3.62
CA ARG A 54 -6.31 0.02 -4.22
C ARG A 54 -6.29 1.39 -3.58
N MET A 55 -5.12 1.87 -3.20
CA MET A 55 -4.93 3.21 -2.65
C MET A 55 -3.89 3.96 -3.46
N THR A 56 -4.26 5.12 -3.99
CA THR A 56 -3.42 5.94 -4.85
C THR A 56 -3.19 7.30 -4.22
N ASN A 57 -1.94 7.62 -3.95
CA ASN A 57 -1.48 8.95 -3.56
C ASN A 57 -0.91 9.63 -4.79
N LYS A 58 -1.74 10.44 -5.45
CA LYS A 58 -1.37 11.09 -6.71
C LYS A 58 -0.21 12.06 -6.53
N LYS A 59 -0.21 12.83 -5.44
CA LYS A 59 0.80 13.85 -5.14
C LYS A 59 2.22 13.27 -5.09
N GLN A 60 2.37 12.04 -4.60
CA GLN A 60 3.68 11.39 -4.42
C GLN A 60 3.93 10.24 -5.40
N GLY A 61 3.00 9.96 -6.33
CA GLY A 61 3.14 8.85 -7.26
C GLY A 61 3.21 7.47 -6.59
N VAL A 62 2.47 7.29 -5.49
CA VAL A 62 2.45 6.02 -4.73
C VAL A 62 1.13 5.29 -4.94
N THR A 63 1.19 4.01 -5.30
CA THR A 63 0.02 3.14 -5.41
C THR A 63 0.21 1.85 -4.64
N LEU A 64 -0.70 1.58 -3.71
CA LEU A 64 -0.79 0.37 -2.91
C LEU A 64 -1.97 -0.47 -3.39
N ALA A 65 -1.85 -1.79 -3.39
CA ALA A 65 -2.99 -2.65 -3.62
C ALA A 65 -2.95 -3.94 -2.80
N LEU A 66 -4.14 -4.50 -2.55
CA LEU A 66 -4.40 -5.76 -1.86
C LEU A 66 -5.50 -6.51 -2.62
N SER A 67 -5.26 -7.79 -2.92
CA SER A 67 -6.27 -8.63 -3.60
C SER A 67 -7.44 -9.00 -2.67
N GLY A 68 -8.60 -9.31 -3.26
CA GLY A 68 -9.80 -9.68 -2.52
C GLY A 68 -9.66 -10.96 -1.69
N CYS A 69 -8.81 -11.90 -2.10
CA CYS A 69 -8.48 -13.09 -1.28
C CYS A 69 -7.35 -12.87 -0.26
N GLY A 70 -6.71 -11.70 -0.25
CA GLY A 70 -5.65 -11.37 0.70
C GLY A 70 -4.31 -12.06 0.44
N THR A 71 -4.15 -12.77 -0.67
CA THR A 71 -2.94 -13.55 -0.98
C THR A 71 -1.91 -12.80 -1.82
N GLN A 72 -2.24 -11.59 -2.29
CA GLN A 72 -1.36 -10.75 -3.09
C GLN A 72 -1.43 -9.29 -2.63
N MET A 73 -0.25 -8.66 -2.59
CA MET A 73 -0.07 -7.26 -2.21
C MET A 73 0.96 -6.61 -3.12
N SER A 74 0.80 -5.33 -3.44
CA SER A 74 1.78 -4.61 -4.26
C SER A 74 1.94 -3.16 -3.87
N LEU A 75 3.16 -2.66 -4.04
CA LEU A 75 3.58 -1.28 -3.83
C LEU A 75 4.25 -0.78 -5.10
N VAL A 76 3.74 0.34 -5.61
CA VAL A 76 4.40 1.19 -6.60
C VAL A 76 4.78 2.47 -5.88
N HIS A 77 6.07 2.79 -5.83
CA HIS A 77 6.60 3.97 -5.15
C HIS A 77 7.75 4.56 -5.98
N PRO A 78 8.01 5.88 -5.98
CA PRO A 78 9.11 6.41 -6.81
C PRO A 78 10.48 5.78 -6.52
N GLN A 79 10.71 5.34 -5.28
CA GLN A 79 11.92 4.60 -4.87
C GLN A 79 12.02 3.14 -5.36
N GLY A 80 10.95 2.57 -5.92
CA GLY A 80 10.94 1.18 -6.39
C GLY A 80 9.56 0.50 -6.33
N ARG A 81 9.56 -0.78 -6.64
CA ARG A 81 8.35 -1.62 -6.77
C ARG A 81 8.46 -2.83 -5.88
N VAL A 82 7.35 -3.25 -5.28
CA VAL A 82 7.25 -4.50 -4.51
C VAL A 82 6.00 -5.26 -4.93
N LEU A 83 6.13 -6.57 -5.12
CA LEU A 83 5.03 -7.47 -5.40
C LEU A 83 5.15 -8.72 -4.54
N GLN A 84 4.17 -8.96 -3.68
CA GLN A 84 3.99 -10.21 -2.96
C GLN A 84 2.95 -11.07 -3.69
N TYR A 85 3.30 -12.32 -3.91
CA TYR A 85 2.43 -13.32 -4.51
C TYR A 85 2.80 -14.71 -4.00
N ASN A 86 1.81 -15.49 -3.56
CA ASN A 86 2.05 -16.77 -2.89
C ASN A 86 3.04 -16.58 -1.72
N SER A 87 4.03 -17.46 -1.59
CA SER A 87 5.12 -17.37 -0.60
C SER A 87 6.33 -16.57 -1.09
N ARG A 88 6.17 -15.69 -2.09
CA ARG A 88 7.26 -14.91 -2.69
C ARG A 88 7.01 -13.41 -2.56
N ILE A 89 8.08 -12.66 -2.38
CA ILE A 89 8.10 -11.20 -2.39
C ILE A 89 9.20 -10.78 -3.35
N GLU A 90 8.85 -10.10 -4.42
CA GLU A 90 9.81 -9.50 -5.35
C GLU A 90 9.89 -8.00 -5.14
N MET A 91 11.09 -7.46 -5.28
CA MET A 91 11.36 -6.04 -5.23
C MET A 91 12.28 -5.66 -6.39
N GLN A 92 11.98 -4.53 -7.01
CA GLN A 92 12.79 -3.92 -8.05
C GLN A 92 13.04 -2.46 -7.67
N GLY A 93 14.32 -2.09 -7.61
CA GLY A 93 14.76 -0.73 -7.39
C GLY A 93 15.69 -0.31 -8.52
N GLU A 94 15.61 0.94 -8.94
CA GLU A 94 16.47 1.50 -9.97
C GLU A 94 17.20 2.71 -9.41
N ASP A 95 18.48 2.81 -9.73
CA ASP A 95 19.32 3.97 -9.48
C ASP A 95 20.11 4.32 -10.73
N VAL A 96 20.95 5.36 -10.63
CA VAL A 96 21.78 5.84 -11.74
C VAL A 96 22.80 4.81 -12.25
N ILE A 97 23.07 3.74 -11.49
CA ILE A 97 24.06 2.73 -11.82
C ILE A 97 23.40 1.52 -12.49
N SER A 98 22.27 1.06 -11.95
CA SER A 98 21.69 -0.23 -12.31
C SER A 98 20.26 -0.43 -11.81
N VAL A 99 19.57 -1.39 -12.44
CA VAL A 99 18.32 -1.96 -11.94
C VAL A 99 18.66 -3.16 -11.05
N LYS A 100 18.26 -3.07 -9.78
CA LYS A 100 18.47 -4.09 -8.75
C LYS A 100 17.18 -4.85 -8.49
N ASN A 101 17.29 -6.17 -8.44
CA ASN A 101 16.17 -7.07 -8.22
C ASN A 101 16.44 -7.94 -7.01
N ALA A 102 15.39 -8.22 -6.24
CA ALA A 102 15.42 -9.22 -5.19
C ALA A 102 14.14 -10.02 -5.14
N LYS A 103 14.27 -11.27 -4.68
CA LYS A 103 13.19 -12.24 -4.50
C LYS A 103 13.37 -12.93 -3.16
N MET A 104 12.52 -12.61 -2.19
CA MET A 104 12.40 -13.37 -0.95
C MET A 104 11.46 -14.54 -1.18
N TRP A 105 11.88 -15.74 -0.76
CA TRP A 105 11.12 -16.97 -0.91
C TRP A 105 11.62 -18.02 0.09
N PRO A 106 10.98 -19.20 0.24
CA PRO A 106 11.32 -20.14 1.32
C PRO A 106 12.78 -20.60 1.36
N LYS A 107 13.52 -20.56 0.24
CA LYS A 107 14.94 -20.92 0.21
C LYS A 107 15.89 -19.80 0.64
N GLY A 108 15.41 -18.55 0.70
CA GLY A 108 16.22 -17.40 1.09
C GLY A 108 15.89 -16.16 0.29
N VAL A 109 16.91 -15.33 0.04
CA VAL A 109 16.74 -14.10 -0.74
C VAL A 109 17.69 -14.11 -1.92
N SER A 110 17.13 -14.22 -3.11
CA SER A 110 17.89 -14.14 -4.36
C SER A 110 17.95 -12.69 -4.81
N PHE A 111 19.09 -12.23 -5.33
CA PHE A 111 19.25 -10.87 -5.79
C PHE A 111 20.28 -10.72 -6.90
N THR A 112 20.11 -9.68 -7.70
CA THR A 112 21.02 -9.34 -8.79
C THR A 112 20.90 -7.86 -9.15
N ALA A 113 21.79 -7.39 -10.00
CA ALA A 113 21.69 -6.11 -10.68
C ALA A 113 21.87 -6.34 -12.20
N ASN A 114 21.25 -5.53 -13.04
CA ASN A 114 21.35 -5.67 -14.51
C ASN A 114 22.78 -5.52 -15.06
N ASN A 115 23.69 -4.93 -14.29
CA ASN A 115 25.12 -4.83 -14.59
C ASN A 115 25.97 -5.97 -13.98
N CYS A 116 25.33 -6.97 -13.36
CA CYS A 116 25.98 -8.15 -12.80
C CYS A 116 25.70 -9.39 -13.65
N ALA A 117 26.75 -10.21 -13.88
CA ALA A 117 26.61 -11.46 -14.64
C ALA A 117 25.95 -12.60 -13.85
N LEU A 118 25.95 -12.51 -12.52
CA LEU A 118 25.47 -13.57 -11.62
C LEU A 118 24.23 -13.14 -10.86
N VAL A 119 23.39 -14.12 -10.54
CA VAL A 119 22.37 -13.99 -9.50
C VAL A 119 22.91 -14.62 -8.23
N TYR A 120 22.78 -13.91 -7.12
CA TYR A 120 23.22 -14.36 -5.80
C TYR A 120 22.03 -14.82 -4.98
N LEU A 121 22.25 -15.74 -4.05
CA LEU A 121 21.29 -16.24 -3.08
C LEU A 121 21.92 -16.12 -1.69
N VAL A 122 21.22 -15.42 -0.78
CA VAL A 122 21.54 -15.39 0.65
C VAL A 122 20.60 -16.38 1.36
N ASP A 123 21.16 -17.48 1.85
CA ASP A 123 20.43 -18.47 2.63
C ASP A 123 21.15 -18.85 3.93
N LYS A 124 20.65 -19.88 4.61
CA LYS A 124 21.22 -20.38 5.87
C LYS A 124 22.66 -20.90 5.75
N ALA A 125 23.14 -21.17 4.53
CA ALA A 125 24.51 -21.61 4.27
C ALA A 125 25.44 -20.44 3.87
N GLY A 126 24.91 -19.22 3.77
CA GLY A 126 25.66 -18.03 3.37
C GLY A 126 25.27 -17.54 1.97
N VAL A 127 26.25 -16.97 1.26
CA VAL A 127 26.05 -16.35 -0.05
C VAL A 127 26.61 -17.25 -1.14
N ARG A 128 25.78 -17.60 -2.13
CA ARG A 128 26.20 -18.38 -3.31
C ARG A 128 25.53 -17.88 -4.58
N SER A 129 26.00 -18.32 -5.74
CA SER A 129 25.31 -18.05 -7.01
C SER A 129 24.10 -18.96 -7.20
N THR A 130 23.14 -18.50 -8.01
CA THR A 130 21.93 -19.23 -8.40
C THR A 130 21.48 -18.83 -9.81
N SER A 131 20.40 -19.44 -10.29
CA SER A 131 19.81 -19.20 -11.62
C SER A 131 18.36 -18.72 -11.53
N ASP A 132 17.99 -18.05 -10.44
CA ASP A 132 16.65 -17.50 -10.27
C ASP A 132 16.38 -16.38 -11.27
N THR A 133 15.12 -16.30 -11.70
CA THR A 133 14.62 -15.23 -12.58
C THR A 133 13.81 -14.22 -11.77
N PHE A 134 13.64 -13.01 -12.31
CA PHE A 134 12.91 -11.92 -11.67
C PHE A 134 11.82 -11.41 -12.61
N PHE A 135 10.72 -10.95 -12.05
CA PHE A 135 9.73 -10.23 -12.81
C PHE A 135 10.19 -8.80 -13.09
N ASP A 136 9.85 -8.30 -14.28
CA ASP A 136 9.93 -6.89 -14.56
C ASP A 136 8.72 -6.17 -13.94
N LEU A 137 8.94 -5.58 -12.76
CA LEU A 137 7.92 -4.85 -12.02
C LEU A 137 7.70 -3.42 -12.57
N THR A 138 8.50 -2.97 -13.55
CA THR A 138 8.33 -1.66 -14.21
C THR A 138 7.48 -1.74 -15.48
N SER A 139 7.40 -2.90 -16.13
CA SER A 139 6.67 -3.10 -17.39
C SER A 139 5.20 -2.65 -17.38
N ASN A 140 4.51 -2.74 -16.24
CA ASN A 140 3.14 -2.30 -16.03
C ASN A 140 2.94 -1.79 -14.60
N ASN A 141 1.89 -1.00 -14.34
CA ASN A 141 1.48 -0.68 -12.97
C ASN A 141 0.90 -1.93 -12.30
N THR A 142 1.77 -2.69 -11.63
CA THR A 142 1.45 -3.95 -10.97
C THR A 142 0.29 -3.82 -9.99
N SER A 143 0.19 -2.70 -9.26
CA SER A 143 -0.92 -2.42 -8.34
C SER A 143 -2.26 -2.23 -9.05
N ASP A 144 -2.28 -1.51 -10.17
CA ASP A 144 -3.50 -1.34 -10.97
C ASP A 144 -3.94 -2.65 -11.60
N SER A 145 -3.01 -3.37 -12.22
CA SER A 145 -3.30 -4.66 -12.86
C SER A 145 -3.82 -5.68 -11.85
N MET A 146 -3.21 -5.76 -10.66
CA MET A 146 -3.64 -6.66 -9.60
C MET A 146 -5.04 -6.32 -9.09
N PHE A 147 -5.33 -5.05 -8.83
CA PHE A 147 -6.64 -4.62 -8.35
C PHE A 147 -7.74 -4.91 -9.39
N LEU A 148 -7.53 -4.52 -10.65
CA LEU A 148 -8.51 -4.73 -11.72
C LEU A 148 -8.75 -6.22 -11.97
N MET A 149 -7.70 -7.05 -11.95
CA MET A 149 -7.84 -8.50 -12.02
C MET A 149 -8.70 -9.03 -10.86
N SER A 150 -8.46 -8.54 -9.64
CA SER A 150 -9.25 -8.92 -8.47
C SER A 150 -10.73 -8.51 -8.58
N CYS A 151 -11.03 -7.37 -9.21
CA CYS A 151 -12.40 -6.97 -9.53
C CYS A 151 -13.04 -7.94 -10.53
N SER A 152 -12.34 -8.29 -11.61
CA SER A 152 -12.85 -9.21 -12.63
C SER A 152 -13.13 -10.62 -12.10
N LEU A 153 -12.32 -11.11 -11.15
CA LEU A 153 -12.53 -12.43 -10.52
C LEU A 153 -13.66 -12.43 -9.47
N SER A 154 -14.07 -11.26 -8.98
CA SER A 154 -15.04 -11.13 -7.89
C SER A 154 -16.49 -11.38 -8.29
N ALA A 155 -16.83 -11.13 -9.55
CA ALA A 155 -18.21 -11.01 -9.97
C ALA A 155 -18.53 -11.98 -11.11
N THR A 156 -19.68 -12.65 -11.01
CA THR A 156 -20.21 -13.49 -12.09
C THR A 156 -20.46 -12.66 -13.35
N ASN A 157 -20.82 -11.39 -13.19
CA ASN A 157 -20.85 -10.39 -14.27
C ASN A 157 -20.72 -8.94 -13.73
N LEU A 158 -20.45 -7.99 -14.62
CA LEU A 158 -20.21 -6.58 -14.27
C LEU A 158 -21.43 -5.89 -13.64
N ALA A 159 -22.65 -6.19 -14.10
CA ALA A 159 -23.87 -5.57 -13.58
C ALA A 159 -24.07 -5.90 -12.10
N GLN A 160 -23.78 -7.14 -11.71
CA GLN A 160 -23.81 -7.56 -10.31
C GLN A 160 -22.74 -6.86 -9.46
N ALA A 161 -21.52 -6.66 -9.99
CA ALA A 161 -20.46 -5.93 -9.29
C ALA A 161 -20.85 -4.47 -9.02
N ILE A 162 -21.47 -3.81 -10.01
CA ILE A 162 -21.98 -2.45 -9.88
C ILE A 162 -23.09 -2.40 -8.84
N TYR A 163 -24.07 -3.30 -8.92
CA TYR A 163 -25.17 -3.36 -7.96
C TYR A 163 -24.67 -3.54 -6.52
N GLN A 164 -23.77 -4.51 -6.29
CA GLN A 164 -23.16 -4.72 -4.97
C GLN A 164 -22.36 -3.51 -4.49
N SER A 165 -21.65 -2.82 -5.39
CA SER A 165 -20.93 -1.59 -5.03
C SER A 165 -21.87 -0.45 -4.65
N ILE A 166 -23.04 -0.35 -5.27
CA ILE A 166 -24.08 0.62 -4.91
C ILE A 166 -24.60 0.32 -3.51
N GLU A 167 -24.94 -0.93 -3.20
CA GLU A 167 -25.41 -1.30 -1.86
C GLU A 167 -24.32 -1.07 -0.80
N ASN A 168 -23.07 -1.50 -1.07
CA ASN A 168 -21.94 -1.23 -0.18
C ASN A 168 -21.76 0.26 0.09
N LEU A 169 -21.90 1.13 -0.92
CA LEU A 169 -21.78 2.58 -0.74
C LEU A 169 -22.97 3.17 0.04
N ARG A 170 -24.18 2.62 -0.10
CA ARG A 170 -25.34 3.04 0.70
C ARG A 170 -25.19 2.70 2.18
N GLU A 171 -24.58 1.55 2.47
CA GLU A 171 -24.29 1.09 3.83
C GLU A 171 -23.00 1.71 4.41
N ALA A 172 -22.29 2.55 3.65
CA ALA A 172 -21.07 3.17 4.12
C ALA A 172 -21.35 4.17 5.24
N GLU A 173 -20.57 4.07 6.30
CA GLU A 173 -20.66 4.96 7.47
C GLU A 173 -19.52 5.98 7.45
N PHE A 174 -19.82 7.20 7.90
CA PHE A 174 -18.82 8.23 8.17
C PHE A 174 -18.93 8.71 9.61
N TRP A 175 -17.80 8.85 10.27
CA TRP A 175 -17.73 9.48 11.58
C TRP A 175 -16.41 10.21 11.78
N ARG A 176 -16.39 11.10 12.75
CA ARG A 176 -15.18 11.78 13.21
C ARG A 176 -14.88 11.37 14.64
N THR A 177 -13.63 11.03 14.89
CA THR A 177 -13.12 10.72 16.23
C THR A 177 -12.90 11.99 17.05
N ALA A 178 -12.76 11.84 18.38
CA ALA A 178 -12.55 12.97 19.29
C ALA A 178 -11.23 13.72 19.03
N ASP A 179 -10.20 13.03 18.55
CA ASP A 179 -8.92 13.58 18.09
C ASP A 179 -8.98 14.14 16.65
N GLY A 180 -10.16 14.13 16.04
CA GLY A 180 -10.43 14.82 14.79
C GLY A 180 -10.10 14.03 13.52
N LEU A 181 -9.82 12.72 13.62
CA LEU A 181 -9.63 11.83 12.46
C LEU A 181 -10.96 11.57 11.77
N ASN A 182 -10.96 11.70 10.44
CA ASN A 182 -12.07 11.31 9.60
C ASN A 182 -12.01 9.80 9.35
N CYS A 183 -13.13 9.11 9.55
CA CYS A 183 -13.22 7.66 9.42
C CYS A 183 -14.38 7.26 8.51
N TRP A 184 -14.15 6.24 7.68
CA TRP A 184 -15.19 5.62 6.85
C TRP A 184 -15.17 4.11 7.03
N GLY A 185 -16.34 3.52 7.24
CA GLY A 185 -16.54 2.07 7.28
C GLY A 185 -17.35 1.65 6.07
N ILE A 186 -16.87 0.68 5.30
CA ILE A 186 -17.58 0.14 4.13
C ILE A 186 -17.17 -1.30 3.87
N ASN A 187 -18.13 -2.22 3.73
CA ASN A 187 -17.86 -3.62 3.35
C ASN A 187 -16.72 -4.28 4.16
N GLY A 188 -16.70 -4.09 5.48
CA GLY A 188 -15.65 -4.62 6.37
C GLY A 188 -14.25 -4.00 6.19
N VAL A 189 -14.15 -2.89 5.45
CA VAL A 189 -12.93 -2.09 5.27
C VAL A 189 -13.08 -0.78 6.03
N LEU A 190 -12.00 -0.39 6.72
CA LEU A 190 -11.95 0.82 7.54
C LEU A 190 -10.90 1.78 7.02
N ILE A 191 -11.35 2.94 6.55
CA ILE A 191 -10.51 4.05 6.09
C ILE A 191 -10.40 5.07 7.22
N ARG A 192 -9.20 5.55 7.51
CA ARG A 192 -8.93 6.67 8.42
C ARG A 192 -8.02 7.68 7.75
N GLN A 193 -8.36 8.96 7.89
CA GLN A 193 -7.52 10.05 7.39
C GLN A 193 -7.37 11.16 8.43
N THR A 194 -6.13 11.56 8.66
CA THR A 194 -5.76 12.74 9.47
C THR A 194 -5.99 14.03 8.69
N SER A 195 -5.91 15.18 9.36
CA SER A 195 -6.04 16.50 8.71
C SER A 195 -4.93 16.81 7.69
N ASP A 196 -3.73 16.25 7.89
CA ASP A 196 -2.60 16.38 6.95
C ASP A 196 -2.65 15.37 5.79
N GLY A 197 -3.72 14.55 5.71
CA GLY A 197 -3.99 13.63 4.62
C GLY A 197 -3.33 12.26 4.73
N LEU A 198 -2.66 11.93 5.84
CA LEU A 198 -2.17 10.58 6.12
C LEU A 198 -3.35 9.61 6.18
N THR A 199 -3.44 8.74 5.17
CA THR A 199 -4.54 7.79 5.03
C THR A 199 -4.07 6.40 5.45
N THR A 200 -4.85 5.74 6.30
CA THR A 200 -4.68 4.33 6.67
C THR A 200 -5.95 3.58 6.29
N VAL A 201 -5.80 2.43 5.65
CA VAL A 201 -6.90 1.51 5.33
C VAL A 201 -6.61 0.17 5.96
N GLU A 202 -7.57 -0.32 6.74
CA GLU A 202 -7.50 -1.60 7.43
C GLU A 202 -8.58 -2.54 6.89
N ARG A 203 -8.21 -3.81 6.70
CA ARG A 203 -9.12 -4.86 6.27
C ARG A 203 -8.81 -6.15 7.03
N GLN A 204 -9.84 -6.87 7.42
CA GLN A 204 -9.71 -8.21 7.97
C GLN A 204 -10.17 -9.27 6.95
N HIS A 205 -9.47 -10.40 6.90
CA HIS A 205 -9.88 -11.59 6.16
C HIS A 205 -9.60 -12.84 7.00
N GLY A 206 -10.65 -13.44 7.57
CA GLY A 206 -10.49 -14.46 8.59
C GLY A 206 -9.78 -13.88 9.83
N ALA A 207 -8.68 -14.52 10.25
CA ALA A 207 -7.85 -14.03 11.36
C ALA A 207 -6.77 -13.02 10.93
N GLU A 208 -6.58 -12.82 9.62
CA GLU A 208 -5.52 -11.97 9.09
C GLU A 208 -5.96 -10.50 9.03
N LYS A 209 -5.06 -9.60 9.45
CA LYS A 209 -5.28 -8.15 9.36
C LYS A 209 -4.30 -7.54 8.37
N PHE A 210 -4.84 -6.85 7.39
CA PHE A 210 -4.08 -6.08 6.41
C PHE A 210 -4.13 -4.60 6.74
N VAL A 211 -2.99 -3.92 6.59
CA VAL A 211 -2.89 -2.46 6.74
C VAL A 211 -2.18 -1.88 5.52
N LEU A 212 -2.84 -0.92 4.88
CA LEU A 212 -2.28 -0.09 3.82
C LEU A 212 -2.23 1.34 4.34
N LYS A 213 -1.12 2.05 4.12
CA LYS A 213 -0.99 3.43 4.60
C LYS A 213 -0.17 4.26 3.63
N THR A 214 -0.62 5.48 3.35
CA THR A 214 0.14 6.44 2.53
C THR A 214 0.05 7.87 3.07
N SER A 215 1.12 8.67 2.88
CA SER A 215 1.16 10.08 3.25
C SER A 215 1.44 10.97 2.03
N PRO A 216 0.62 12.01 1.78
CA PRO A 216 0.86 12.97 0.71
C PRO A 216 2.06 13.91 0.99
N ASN A 217 2.60 13.92 2.21
CA ASN A 217 3.62 14.89 2.63
C ASN A 217 5.06 14.43 2.36
N ASN A 218 5.33 13.13 2.49
CA ASN A 218 6.69 12.58 2.41
C ASN A 218 6.74 11.23 1.67
N GLY A 219 5.72 10.92 0.87
CA GLY A 219 5.61 9.67 0.13
C GLY A 219 5.57 8.42 1.01
N LYS A 220 5.43 8.56 2.35
CA LYS A 220 5.44 7.41 3.26
C LYS A 220 4.39 6.43 2.80
N ALA A 221 4.79 5.18 2.59
CA ALA A 221 3.93 4.08 2.19
C ALA A 221 4.18 2.90 3.16
N ARG A 222 3.13 2.16 3.52
CA ARG A 222 3.25 0.91 4.27
C ARG A 222 2.25 -0.12 3.78
N LEU A 223 2.72 -1.34 3.64
CA LEU A 223 1.92 -2.55 3.46
C LEU A 223 2.27 -3.52 4.58
N GLU A 224 1.26 -4.07 5.23
CA GLU A 224 1.46 -4.96 6.36
C GLU A 224 0.43 -6.08 6.39
N SER A 225 0.94 -7.26 6.69
CA SER A 225 0.24 -8.49 7.07
C SER A 225 1.16 -9.29 8.01
N SER A 226 0.70 -10.44 8.51
CA SER A 226 1.52 -11.38 9.29
C SER A 226 2.72 -11.91 8.50
N PHE A 227 2.61 -11.99 7.16
CA PHE A 227 3.65 -12.50 6.27
C PHE A 227 4.63 -11.43 5.77
N LEU A 228 4.15 -10.19 5.62
CA LEU A 228 4.86 -9.12 4.92
C LEU A 228 4.78 -7.81 5.70
N TYR A 229 5.93 -7.16 5.84
CA TYR A 229 6.01 -5.77 6.30
C TYR A 229 6.86 -4.97 5.32
N VAL A 230 6.26 -4.00 4.64
CA VAL A 230 6.94 -3.08 3.72
C VAL A 230 6.76 -1.64 4.21
N THR A 231 7.82 -0.87 4.22
CA THR A 231 7.76 0.59 4.32
C THR A 231 8.53 1.22 3.19
N ALA A 232 8.03 2.36 2.68
CA ALA A 232 8.76 3.22 1.78
C ALA A 232 8.56 4.68 2.16
N SER A 233 9.49 5.55 1.78
CA SER A 233 9.36 7.00 1.98
C SER A 233 10.21 7.79 0.99
N LEU A 234 9.81 9.04 0.77
CA LEU A 234 10.56 10.10 0.08
C LEU A 234 10.90 11.25 1.06
N GLY A 235 10.88 10.98 2.37
CA GLY A 235 11.23 11.96 3.39
C GLY A 235 12.74 12.23 3.43
N GLU A 236 13.24 12.67 4.60
CA GLU A 236 14.68 12.93 4.81
C GLU A 236 15.56 11.74 4.39
N GLU A 237 15.11 10.52 4.68
CA GLU A 237 15.74 9.29 4.23
C GLU A 237 14.81 8.53 3.28
N ALA A 238 15.04 8.71 1.98
CA ALA A 238 14.34 7.94 0.95
C ALA A 238 14.71 6.47 1.06
N HIS A 239 13.72 5.59 1.16
CA HIS A 239 13.97 4.15 1.30
C HIS A 239 12.81 3.28 0.86
N ILE A 240 13.12 1.99 0.66
CA ILE A 240 12.22 0.85 0.70
C ILE A 240 12.82 -0.16 1.67
N PHE A 241 12.04 -0.56 2.67
CA PHE A 241 12.36 -1.61 3.60
C PHE A 241 11.32 -2.71 3.50
N ILE A 242 11.78 -3.96 3.45
CA ILE A 242 10.93 -5.15 3.38
C ILE A 242 11.39 -6.12 4.46
N LYS A 243 10.44 -6.67 5.22
CA LYS A 243 10.67 -7.73 6.18
C LYS A 243 9.64 -8.84 6.00
N SER A 244 10.11 -10.08 6.03
CA SER A 244 9.29 -11.28 6.10
C SER A 244 10.06 -12.31 6.93
N GLU A 245 9.52 -12.68 8.09
CA GLU A 245 10.22 -13.53 9.07
C GLU A 245 11.60 -12.96 9.45
N ASP A 246 12.68 -13.73 9.24
CA ASP A 246 14.08 -13.38 9.48
C ASP A 246 14.77 -12.74 8.26
N ARG A 247 14.05 -12.59 7.15
CA ARG A 247 14.54 -11.97 5.92
C ARG A 247 14.25 -10.47 5.93
N ARG A 248 15.24 -9.68 5.53
CA ARG A 248 15.14 -8.22 5.43
C ARG A 248 15.78 -7.74 4.14
N LEU A 249 15.22 -6.70 3.54
CA LEU A 249 15.81 -5.95 2.45
C LEU A 249 15.68 -4.47 2.75
N HIS A 250 16.75 -3.73 2.51
CA HIS A 250 16.76 -2.29 2.59
C HIS A 250 17.38 -1.70 1.31
N TYR A 251 16.68 -0.77 0.70
CA TYR A 251 17.14 -0.04 -0.47
C TYR A 251 16.88 1.46 -0.27
N ASN A 252 17.90 2.29 -0.43
CA ASN A 252 17.78 3.76 -0.24
C ASN A 252 18.08 4.57 -1.50
N GLY A 253 18.09 3.92 -2.67
CA GLY A 253 18.43 4.57 -3.94
C GLY A 253 19.90 4.55 -4.29
N ASN A 254 20.77 4.14 -3.37
CA ASN A 254 22.21 4.03 -3.61
C ASN A 254 22.75 2.66 -3.16
N SER A 255 22.36 2.23 -1.96
CA SER A 255 22.75 0.96 -1.36
C SER A 255 21.57 0.00 -1.36
N PHE A 256 21.86 -1.28 -1.58
CA PHE A 256 20.88 -2.35 -1.65
C PHE A 256 21.35 -3.51 -0.81
N GLN A 257 20.75 -3.69 0.35
CA GLN A 257 21.22 -4.61 1.38
C GLN A 257 20.16 -5.66 1.66
N ILE A 258 20.58 -6.91 1.70
CA ILE A 258 19.74 -8.06 1.99
C ILE A 258 20.32 -8.78 3.18
N ARG A 259 19.43 -9.28 4.03
CA ARG A 259 19.76 -10.14 5.16
C ARG A 259 18.83 -11.33 5.21
N ASN A 260 19.39 -12.49 5.52
CA ASN A 260 18.65 -13.70 5.85
C ASN A 260 19.25 -14.32 7.11
N GLY A 261 18.58 -14.12 8.25
CA GLY A 261 19.10 -14.53 9.55
C GLY A 261 20.44 -13.85 9.89
N GLY A 262 21.51 -14.64 9.98
CA GLY A 262 22.87 -14.17 10.29
C GLY A 262 23.67 -13.67 9.09
N HIS A 263 23.25 -13.99 7.86
CA HIS A 263 24.01 -13.67 6.65
C HIS A 263 23.47 -12.42 5.97
N ALA A 264 24.37 -11.58 5.46
CA ALA A 264 23.97 -10.41 4.68
C ALA A 264 24.84 -10.25 3.43
N ALA A 265 24.23 -9.76 2.37
CA ALA A 265 24.93 -9.36 1.15
C ALA A 265 24.13 -8.33 0.39
N GLY A 266 24.78 -7.68 -0.57
CA GLY A 266 24.12 -6.64 -1.33
C GLY A 266 25.08 -5.85 -2.21
N PHE A 267 24.60 -4.72 -2.71
CA PHE A 267 25.37 -3.76 -3.47
C PHE A 267 25.56 -2.49 -2.65
N ASN A 268 26.79 -2.01 -2.55
CA ASN A 268 27.08 -0.72 -1.96
C ASN A 268 26.76 0.42 -2.95
N GLU A 269 27.06 1.66 -2.55
CA GLU A 269 26.80 2.88 -3.32
C GLU A 269 27.56 2.93 -4.65
N SER A 270 28.67 2.19 -4.78
CA SER A 270 29.41 2.05 -6.04
C SER A 270 28.90 0.92 -6.92
N GLY A 271 27.78 0.27 -6.54
CA GLY A 271 27.23 -0.89 -7.24
C GLY A 271 28.05 -2.18 -7.08
N SER A 272 29.04 -2.18 -6.20
CA SER A 272 29.91 -3.33 -5.96
C SER A 272 29.29 -4.31 -4.98
N LEU A 273 29.42 -5.61 -5.26
CA LEU A 273 28.97 -6.67 -4.34
C LEU A 273 29.73 -6.58 -3.01
N ARG A 274 28.99 -6.65 -1.90
CA ARG A 274 29.50 -6.77 -0.54
C ARG A 274 28.82 -7.94 0.16
N ILE A 275 29.61 -8.65 0.98
CA ILE A 275 29.17 -9.77 1.81
C ILE A 275 29.62 -9.46 3.23
N TRP A 276 28.72 -9.66 4.20
CA TRP A 276 28.93 -9.41 5.61
C TRP A 276 28.58 -10.64 6.46
#